data_AF-A0A937BTI4-F1
#
_entry.id   AF-A0A937BTI4-F1
#
_cell.length_a   1.000
_cell.length_b   1.000
_cell.length_c   1.000
_cell.angle_alpha   90.00
_cell.angle_beta   90.00
_cell.angle_gamma   90.00
#
_symmetry.space_group_name_H-M   'P 1'
#
loop_
_entity.id
_entity.type
_entity.pdbx_description
1 polymer ?
#
loop_
_entity_poly.entity_id
_entity_poly.type
_entity_poly.pdbx_seq_one_letter_code
_entity_poly.pdbx_strand_id
1 'polypeptide(L)'
;MHLSLSKFNSSVSTFIHLYFKGNTTDRILDSIFVVTHSHFWVKIPRSAIEGISQNLSCETTKINGKRSHLTSPNYKAYYSANKRRMYVYMIGGSEENKYEVTWVFVDDKYLSKSLG
;
A
#
# COMPACT_ATOMS: atom_id res chain seq x y z
N MET A 1 1.98 5.96 -4.78
CA MET A 1 1.79 4.70 -5.53
C MET A 1 0.32 4.52 -5.87
N HIS A 2 -0.03 3.92 -7.02
CA HIS A 2 -1.42 3.60 -7.40
C HIS A 2 -1.53 2.09 -7.62
N LEU A 3 -1.97 1.37 -6.59
CA LEU A 3 -2.33 -0.05 -6.69
C LEU A 3 -3.81 -0.11 -7.07
N SER A 4 -4.10 -0.58 -8.28
CA SER A 4 -5.46 -0.87 -8.75
C SER A 4 -5.60 -2.38 -8.85
N LEU A 5 -6.46 -2.96 -8.01
CA LEU A 5 -6.84 -4.37 -8.08
C LEU A 5 -8.12 -4.47 -8.92
N SER A 6 -8.00 -4.86 -10.19
CA SER A 6 -9.15 -5.08 -11.09
C SER A 6 -9.38 -6.54 -11.46
N LYS A 7 -8.68 -7.50 -10.84
CA LYS A 7 -8.82 -8.93 -11.16
C LYS A 7 -9.62 -9.72 -10.13
N PHE A 8 -10.83 -9.29 -9.80
CA PHE A 8 -11.88 -10.18 -9.30
C PHE A 8 -13.23 -9.56 -9.64
N ASN A 9 -14.20 -10.39 -10.04
CA ASN A 9 -15.57 -10.05 -10.49
C ASN A 9 -16.39 -9.27 -9.43
N SER A 10 -15.96 -8.08 -9.03
CA SER A 10 -16.76 -7.11 -8.30
C SER A 10 -16.40 -5.71 -8.77
N SER A 11 -17.43 -4.91 -9.04
CA SER A 11 -17.40 -3.51 -9.49
C SER A 11 -16.73 -2.51 -8.54
N VAL A 12 -16.08 -2.98 -7.46
CA VAL A 12 -15.46 -2.13 -6.44
C VAL A 12 -13.96 -2.04 -6.71
N SER A 13 -13.51 -0.92 -7.27
CA SER A 13 -12.08 -0.59 -7.33
C SER A 13 -11.60 -0.13 -5.95
N THR A 14 -10.47 -0.69 -5.51
CA THR A 14 -9.75 -0.24 -4.32
C THR A 14 -8.42 0.35 -4.73
N PHE A 15 -8.14 1.55 -4.23
CA PHE A 15 -6.94 2.31 -4.48
C PHE A 15 -6.16 2.47 -3.18
N ILE A 16 -4.88 2.13 -3.20
CA ILE A 16 -4.01 2.29 -2.04
C ILE A 16 -2.93 3.30 -2.40
N HIS A 17 -2.92 4.41 -1.66
CA HIS A 17 -1.98 5.50 -1.80
C HIS A 17 -1.01 5.49 -0.63
N LEU A 18 0.23 5.15 -0.91
CA LEU A 18 1.35 5.28 0.01
C LEU A 18 2.09 6.59 -0.30
N TYR A 19 2.22 7.45 0.72
CA TYR A 19 2.93 8.71 0.67
C TYR A 19 4.20 8.60 1.48
N PHE A 20 5.31 8.97 0.86
CA PHE A 20 6.61 8.97 1.51
C PHE A 20 7.21 10.38 1.49
N LYS A 21 7.99 10.70 2.52
CA LYS A 21 8.79 11.92 2.63
C LYS A 21 10.28 11.62 2.61
N GLY A 22 11.09 12.62 2.26
CA GLY A 22 12.55 12.50 2.22
C GLY A 22 13.13 12.21 0.83
N ASN A 23 14.45 12.08 0.78
CA ASN A 23 15.23 11.89 -0.45
C ASN A 23 15.05 10.47 -1.03
N THR A 24 15.40 10.29 -2.30
CA THR A 24 15.11 9.09 -3.10
C THR A 24 15.65 7.79 -2.53
N THR A 25 16.76 7.81 -1.78
CA THR A 25 17.41 6.62 -1.24
C THR A 25 16.83 6.12 0.08
N ASP A 26 16.16 6.98 0.86
CA ASP A 26 15.66 6.66 2.21
C ASP A 26 14.31 7.32 2.49
N ARG A 27 13.32 6.99 1.66
CA ARG A 27 11.99 7.57 1.78
C ARG A 27 11.26 6.96 2.97
N ILE A 28 10.86 7.80 3.92
CA ILE A 28 10.10 7.39 5.11
C ILE A 28 8.61 7.48 4.80
N LEU A 29 7.87 6.42 5.14
CA LEU A 29 6.43 6.39 4.98
C LEU A 29 5.78 7.39 5.93
N ASP A 30 4.98 8.28 5.35
CA ASP A 30 4.34 9.38 6.07
C ASP A 30 2.83 9.17 6.23
N SER A 31 2.19 8.58 5.22
CA SER A 31 0.77 8.23 5.31
C SER A 31 0.37 7.15 4.31
N ILE A 32 -0.71 6.44 4.66
CA ILE A 32 -1.40 5.47 3.80
C ILE A 32 -2.87 5.90 3.71
N PHE A 33 -3.39 5.99 2.50
CA PHE A 33 -4.81 6.15 2.25
C PHE A 33 -5.32 4.97 1.44
N VAL A 34 -6.33 4.30 1.98
CA VAL A 34 -7.08 3.26 1.29
C VAL A 34 -8.39 3.90 0.85
N VAL A 35 -8.63 3.93 -0.46
CA VAL A 35 -9.82 4.52 -1.10
C VAL A 35 -10.57 3.46 -1.88
N THR A 36 -11.78 3.12 -1.43
CA THR A 36 -12.73 2.37 -2.25
C THR A 36 -13.60 3.35 -3.03
N HIS A 37 -14.27 2.88 -4.08
CA HIS A 37 -14.94 3.65 -5.15
C HIS A 37 -15.81 4.86 -4.72
N SER A 38 -16.17 5.02 -3.44
CA SER A 38 -16.95 6.17 -2.94
C SER A 38 -16.80 6.40 -1.42
N HIS A 39 -15.75 7.10 -0.97
CA HIS A 39 -15.65 7.77 0.36
C HIS A 39 -14.88 7.05 1.46
N PHE A 40 -14.29 5.89 1.18
CA PHE A 40 -13.58 5.22 2.25
C PHE A 40 -12.18 5.80 2.41
N TRP A 41 -11.87 6.46 3.52
CA TRP A 41 -10.51 6.90 3.88
C TRP A 41 -10.16 6.27 5.23
N VAL A 42 -9.35 5.22 5.23
CA VAL A 42 -8.84 4.68 6.50
C VAL A 42 -7.75 5.60 7.02
N LYS A 43 -7.99 6.19 8.19
CA LYS A 43 -6.93 6.80 8.97
C LYS A 43 -6.12 5.70 9.66
N ILE A 44 -4.89 5.50 9.20
CA ILE A 44 -3.93 4.62 9.86
C ILE A 44 -3.19 5.43 10.94
N PRO A 45 -3.04 4.92 12.17
CA PRO A 45 -2.32 5.63 13.22
C PRO A 45 -0.84 5.77 12.88
N ARG A 46 -0.20 6.86 13.32
CA ARG A 46 1.21 7.15 13.04
C ARG A 46 2.15 6.04 13.53
N SER A 47 1.82 5.41 14.67
CA SER A 47 2.58 4.27 15.21
C SER A 47 2.61 3.06 14.29
N ALA A 48 1.62 2.90 13.40
CA ALA A 48 1.57 1.80 12.44
C ALA A 48 2.44 2.03 11.19
N ILE A 49 3.01 3.22 11.03
CA ILE A 49 3.86 3.56 9.88
C ILE A 49 5.24 4.09 10.31
N GLU A 50 5.43 4.31 11.60
CA GLU A 50 6.70 4.76 12.15
C GLU A 50 7.83 3.76 11.87
N GLY A 51 8.99 4.30 11.49
CA GLY A 51 10.17 3.50 11.14
C GLY A 51 10.09 2.80 9.78
N ILE A 52 8.97 2.89 9.06
CA ILE A 52 8.83 2.28 7.74
C ILE A 52 9.51 3.17 6.70
N SER A 53 10.64 2.72 6.16
CA SER A 53 11.33 3.32 5.02
C SER A 53 11.40 2.39 3.81
N GLN A 54 11.42 2.96 2.62
CA GLN A 54 11.70 2.18 1.41
C GLN A 54 12.70 2.89 0.51
N ASN A 55 13.67 2.12 0.02
CA ASN A 55 14.46 2.51 -1.14
C ASN A 55 13.63 2.21 -2.40
N LEU A 56 12.98 3.25 -2.95
CA LEU A 56 11.95 3.08 -3.98
C LEU A 56 12.61 2.84 -5.36
N SER A 57 12.46 1.63 -5.91
CA SER A 57 12.63 1.33 -7.35
C SER A 57 11.29 1.18 -8.07
N CYS A 58 10.26 1.94 -7.66
CA CYS A 58 8.98 1.90 -8.39
C CYS A 58 9.10 2.61 -9.73
N GLU A 59 9.30 1.85 -10.81
CA GLU A 59 9.15 2.34 -12.17
C GLU A 59 7.68 2.72 -12.42
N THR A 60 7.44 4.01 -12.66
CA THR A 60 6.13 4.49 -13.11
C THR A 60 6.16 4.53 -14.63
N THR A 61 5.52 3.55 -15.28
CA THR A 61 5.18 3.71 -16.69
C THR A 61 4.01 4.71 -16.80
N LYS A 62 4.15 5.66 -17.74
CA LYS A 62 3.06 6.56 -18.13
C LYS A 62 2.58 6.11 -19.50
N ILE A 63 1.32 5.71 -19.63
CA ILE A 63 0.68 5.48 -20.93
C ILE A 63 -0.30 6.63 -21.14
N ASN A 64 -0.09 7.42 -22.20
CA ASN A 64 -0.95 8.56 -22.58
C ASN A 64 -1.21 9.57 -21.44
N GLY A 65 -0.17 9.94 -20.70
CA GLY A 65 -0.27 10.93 -19.60
C GLY A 65 -1.01 10.46 -18.35
N LYS A 66 -1.66 9.29 -18.38
CA LYS A 66 -2.26 8.63 -17.22
C LYS A 66 -1.24 7.68 -16.59
N ARG A 67 -1.18 7.66 -15.25
CA ARG A 67 -0.37 6.68 -14.52
C ARG A 67 -0.93 5.29 -14.82
N SER A 68 -0.21 4.48 -15.60
CA SER A 68 -0.59 3.09 -15.82
C SER A 68 -0.25 2.26 -14.58
N HIS A 69 -1.00 1.17 -14.40
CA HIS A 69 -0.87 0.22 -13.29
C HIS A 69 0.59 0.02 -12.86
N LEU A 70 0.85 0.22 -11.57
CA LEU A 70 2.17 -0.04 -11.00
C LEU A 70 2.21 -1.47 -10.49
N THR A 71 2.84 -2.38 -11.24
CA THR A 71 3.20 -3.71 -10.75
C THR A 71 4.59 -3.64 -10.14
N SER A 72 4.66 -3.65 -8.81
CA SER A 72 5.92 -3.78 -8.09
C SER A 72 5.94 -5.10 -7.33
N PRO A 73 7.05 -5.87 -7.37
CA PRO A 73 7.16 -7.10 -6.57
C PRO A 73 7.13 -6.80 -5.07
N ASN A 74 7.50 -5.57 -4.67
CA ASN A 74 7.62 -5.14 -3.29
C ASN A 74 6.29 -4.74 -2.67
N TYR A 75 5.19 -4.80 -3.42
CA TYR A 75 3.89 -4.32 -2.97
C TYR A 75 2.77 -5.23 -3.43
N LYS A 76 1.94 -5.67 -2.49
CA LYS A 76 0.77 -6.50 -2.78
C LYS A 76 -0.40 -6.05 -1.94
N ALA A 77 -1.60 -6.21 -2.49
CA ALA A 77 -2.82 -6.05 -1.73
C ALA A 77 -3.78 -7.19 -2.09
N TYR A 78 -4.43 -7.75 -1.08
CA TYR A 78 -5.38 -8.84 -1.28
C TYR A 78 -6.52 -8.76 -0.26
N TYR A 79 -7.69 -9.23 -0.70
CA TYR A 79 -8.84 -9.42 0.16
C TYR A 79 -8.91 -10.88 0.63
N SER A 80 -9.35 -11.08 1.86
CA SER A 80 -9.86 -12.38 2.32
C SER A 80 -11.04 -12.85 1.47
N ALA A 81 -11.31 -14.16 1.47
CA ALA A 81 -12.39 -14.76 0.65
C ALA A 81 -13.77 -14.12 0.89
N ASN A 82 -14.08 -13.74 2.14
CA ASN A 82 -15.33 -13.07 2.51
C ASN A 82 -15.29 -11.55 2.32
N LYS A 83 -14.20 -10.99 1.79
CA LYS A 83 -13.94 -9.57 1.54
C LYS A 83 -14.01 -8.67 2.78
N ARG A 84 -14.09 -9.22 3.99
CA ARG A 84 -14.12 -8.45 5.24
C ARG A 84 -12.76 -7.96 5.67
N ARG A 85 -11.70 -8.69 5.29
CA ARG A 85 -10.31 -8.32 5.56
C ARG A 85 -9.59 -7.91 4.30
N MET A 86 -8.89 -6.79 4.35
CA MET A 86 -7.90 -6.37 3.35
C MET A 86 -6.52 -6.42 3.98
N TYR A 87 -5.56 -6.92 3.22
CA TYR A 87 -4.16 -6.99 3.61
C TYR A 87 -3.37 -6.15 2.63
N VAL A 88 -2.63 -5.17 3.14
CA VAL A 88 -1.69 -4.35 2.35
C VAL A 88 -0.30 -4.73 2.79
N TYR A 89 0.46 -5.29 1.87
CA TYR A 89 1.79 -5.84 2.08
C TYR A 89 2.83 -4.99 1.37
N MET A 90 3.95 -4.75 2.05
CA MET A 90 5.12 -4.09 1.52
C MET A 90 6.40 -4.79 1.98
N ILE A 91 7.36 -4.94 1.06
CA ILE A 91 8.77 -5.21 1.37
C ILE A 91 9.49 -3.86 1.42
N GLY A 92 10.07 -3.54 2.56
CA GLY A 92 10.77 -2.29 2.85
C GLY A 92 12.23 -2.49 3.23
N GLY A 93 12.90 -1.36 3.49
CA GLY A 93 14.29 -1.35 3.95
C GLY A 93 15.32 -1.22 2.82
N SER A 94 16.60 -1.27 3.22
CA SER A 94 17.76 -1.34 2.34
C SER A 94 18.10 -2.80 2.01
N GLU A 95 19.04 -3.03 1.08
CA GLU A 95 19.51 -4.40 0.77
C GLU A 95 20.00 -5.18 2.01
N GLU A 96 20.59 -4.47 2.98
CA GLU A 96 21.16 -5.07 4.20
C GLU A 96 20.15 -5.22 5.34
N ASN A 97 19.02 -4.51 5.29
CA ASN A 97 18.02 -4.50 6.34
C ASN A 97 16.60 -4.53 5.76
N LYS A 98 16.32 -5.58 4.98
CA LYS A 98 15.00 -5.83 4.42
C LYS A 98 14.05 -6.27 5.53
N TYR A 99 12.84 -5.75 5.48
CA TYR A 99 11.77 -6.15 6.38
C TYR A 99 10.46 -6.23 5.62
N GLU A 100 9.52 -6.98 6.18
CA GLU A 100 8.19 -7.13 5.65
C GLU A 100 7.18 -6.44 6.56
N VAL A 101 6.25 -5.70 5.97
CA VAL A 101 5.16 -5.09 6.72
C VAL A 101 3.83 -5.41 6.09
N THR A 102 2.89 -5.84 6.93
CA THR A 102 1.50 -6.05 6.53
C THR A 102 0.58 -5.20 7.39
N TRP A 103 -0.20 -4.32 6.75
CA TRP A 103 -1.31 -3.62 7.39
C TRP A 103 -2.60 -4.41 7.13
N VAL A 104 -3.33 -4.68 8.21
CA VAL A 104 -4.59 -5.43 8.18
C VAL A 104 -5.74 -4.47 8.43
N PHE A 105 -6.73 -4.52 7.55
CA PHE A 105 -7.96 -3.79 7.65
C PHE A 105 -9.12 -4.77 7.78
N VAL A 106 -10.06 -4.51 8.68
CA VAL A 106 -11.26 -5.33 8.90
C VAL A 106 -12.48 -4.44 8.87
N ASP A 107 -13.48 -4.80 8.06
CA ASP A 107 -14.74 -4.07 7.90
C ASP A 107 -14.49 -2.56 7.84
N ASP A 108 -13.62 -2.17 6.93
CA ASP A 108 -13.36 -0.77 6.69
C ASP A 108 -12.73 -0.03 7.89
N LYS A 109 -11.89 -0.72 8.68
CA LYS A 109 -11.07 -0.10 9.74
C LYS A 109 -9.67 -0.69 9.79
N TYR A 110 -8.69 0.14 10.11
CA TYR A 110 -7.35 -0.36 10.45
C TYR A 110 -7.43 -1.19 11.73
N LEU A 111 -6.89 -2.40 11.70
CA LEU A 111 -6.82 -3.29 12.86
C LEU A 111 -5.42 -3.34 13.44
N SER A 112 -4.44 -3.73 12.62
CA SER A 112 -3.09 -4.02 13.10
C SER A 112 -2.04 -3.96 12.00
N LYS A 113 -0.78 -3.93 12.45
CA LYS A 113 0.43 -4.06 11.65
C LYS A 113 1.17 -5.30 12.13
N SER A 114 1.66 -6.10 11.19
CA SER A 114 2.70 -7.09 11.46
C SER A 114 4.00 -6.61 10.83
N LEU A 115 5.11 -6.71 11.58
CA LEU A 115 6.47 -6.49 11.07
C LEU A 115 7.20 -7.83 11.17
N GLY A 116 7.79 -8.28 10.08
CA GLY A 116 8.56 -9.52 9.97
C GLY A 116 9.92 -9.30 9.36
#